data_AF-A0A2T2QVH2-F1
#
_entry.id   AF-A0A2T2QVH2-F1
#
_cell.length_a   1.000
_cell.length_b   1.000
_cell.length_c   1.000
_cell.angle_alpha   90.00
_cell.angle_beta   90.00
_cell.angle_gamma   90.00
#
_symmetry.space_group_name_H-M   'P 1'
#
loop_
_entity.id
_entity.type
_entity.pdbx_description
1 polymer ?
#
loop_
_entity_poly.entity_id
_entity_poly.type
_entity_poly.pdbx_seq_one_letter_code
_entity_poly.pdbx_strand_id
1 'polypeptide(L)'
;MSTKTIKASELRNHFGKELQSLTKDDILIITKRGKGDKAVIDLELLKKLIDEDRRQQVEQASDNSELDEWTRAFIEQYRPALENLAER
;
A
#
# COMPACT_ATOMS: atom_id res chain seq x y z
N MET A 1 4.88 -2.63 11.50
CA MET A 1 4.02 -3.64 10.86
C MET A 1 4.43 -5.02 11.36
N SER A 2 3.47 -5.86 11.72
CA SER A 2 3.75 -7.27 12.04
C SER A 2 2.93 -8.20 11.14
N THR A 3 3.48 -9.37 10.83
CA THR A 3 2.82 -10.38 10.02
C THR A 3 2.53 -11.60 10.87
N LYS A 4 1.25 -11.99 10.90
CA LYS A 4 0.81 -13.26 11.48
C LYS A 4 0.41 -14.20 10.36
N THR A 5 0.69 -15.48 10.53
CA THR A 5 0.32 -16.52 9.56
C THR A 5 -0.55 -17.58 10.23
N ILE A 6 -1.67 -17.91 9.61
CA ILE A 6 -2.62 -18.91 10.10
C ILE A 6 -3.05 -19.85 8.98
N LYS A 7 -3.38 -21.09 9.30
CA LYS A 7 -3.99 -22.03 8.34
C LYS A 7 -5.47 -21.71 8.17
N ALA A 8 -5.98 -21.83 6.96
CA ALA A 8 -7.41 -21.60 6.67
C ALA A 8 -8.37 -22.46 7.51
N SER A 9 -7.95 -23.66 7.92
CA SER A 9 -8.72 -24.54 8.81
C SER A 9 -8.81 -23.99 10.24
N GLU A 10 -7.72 -23.42 10.73
CA GLU A 10 -7.60 -22.88 12.08
C GLU A 10 -8.33 -21.54 12.21
N LEU A 11 -8.20 -20.69 11.19
CA LEU A 11 -8.96 -19.44 11.10
C LEU A 11 -10.47 -19.69 11.16
N ARG A 12 -10.98 -20.75 10.51
CA ARG A 12 -12.41 -21.08 10.54
C ARG A 12 -12.91 -21.37 11.95
N ASN A 13 -12.09 -22.01 12.77
CA ASN A 13 -12.46 -22.42 14.13
C ASN A 13 -12.28 -21.28 15.14
N HIS A 14 -11.42 -20.29 14.84
CA HIS A 14 -11.02 -19.24 15.79
C HIS A 14 -11.19 -17.81 15.23
N PHE A 15 -12.01 -17.62 14.19
CA PHE A 15 -12.10 -16.36 13.43
C PHE A 15 -12.21 -15.10 14.29
N GLY A 16 -13.14 -15.08 15.25
CA GLY A 16 -13.36 -13.92 16.11
C GLY A 16 -12.16 -13.59 16.99
N LYS A 17 -11.51 -14.61 17.57
CA LYS A 17 -10.31 -14.44 18.39
C LYS A 17 -9.15 -13.93 17.55
N GLU A 18 -8.95 -14.50 16.37
CA GLU A 18 -7.86 -14.10 15.47
C GLU A 18 -8.02 -12.65 15.03
N LEU A 19 -9.22 -12.25 14.61
CA LEU A 19 -9.52 -10.85 14.25
C LEU A 19 -9.30 -9.88 15.42
N GLN A 20 -9.75 -10.21 16.63
CA GLN A 20 -9.54 -9.38 17.82
C GLN A 20 -8.07 -9.25 18.21
N SER A 21 -7.24 -10.22 17.82
CA SER A 21 -5.80 -10.21 18.09
C SER A 21 -4.99 -9.37 17.10
N LEU A 22 -5.63 -8.82 16.07
CA LEU A 22 -4.99 -7.97 15.08
C LEU A 22 -5.13 -6.50 15.48
N THR A 23 -4.04 -5.78 15.33
CA THR A 23 -4.01 -4.31 15.41
C THR A 23 -4.02 -3.72 14.01
N LYS A 24 -4.23 -2.40 13.92
CA LYS A 24 -4.29 -1.64 12.65
C LYS A 24 -3.03 -1.77 11.78
N ASP A 25 -1.90 -2.14 12.38
CA ASP A 25 -0.61 -2.25 11.71
C ASP A 25 -0.23 -3.71 11.40
N ASP A 26 -1.15 -4.66 11.64
CA ASP A 26 -0.93 -6.09 11.44
C ASP A 26 -1.50 -6.58 10.10
N ILE A 27 -0.82 -7.57 9.53
CA ILE A 27 -1.26 -8.32 8.34
C ILE A 27 -1.44 -9.78 8.72
N LEU A 28 -2.65 -10.32 8.55
CA LEU A 28 -2.92 -11.74 8.76
C LEU A 28 -2.88 -12.49 7.43
N ILE A 29 -1.88 -13.34 7.25
CA ILE A 29 -1.71 -14.22 6.10
C ILE A 29 -2.45 -15.54 6.36
N ILE A 30 -3.34 -15.90 5.46
CA ILE A 30 -4.15 -17.10 5.47
C ILE A 30 -3.57 -18.07 4.45
N THR A 31 -3.00 -19.16 4.94
CA THR A 31 -2.40 -20.21 4.12
C THR A 31 -3.38 -21.35 3.87
N LYS A 32 -3.39 -21.87 2.65
CA LYS A 32 -4.16 -23.06 2.29
C LYS A 32 -3.37 -23.92 1.31
N ARG A 33 -3.11 -25.17 1.71
CA ARG A 33 -2.33 -26.12 0.90
C ARG A 33 -2.86 -26.20 -0.53
N GLY A 34 -1.97 -26.06 -1.50
CA GLY A 34 -2.28 -26.17 -2.93
C GLY A 34 -3.06 -24.98 -3.51
N LYS A 35 -3.22 -23.88 -2.77
CA LYS A 35 -3.82 -22.63 -3.26
C LYS A 35 -2.92 -21.46 -2.89
N GLY A 36 -3.02 -20.37 -3.66
CA GLY A 36 -2.32 -19.13 -3.33
C GLY A 36 -2.84 -18.51 -2.03
N ASP A 37 -1.92 -18.00 -1.23
CA ASP A 37 -2.20 -17.39 0.06
C ASP A 37 -3.09 -16.14 -0.09
N LYS A 38 -3.76 -15.78 1.00
CA LYS A 38 -4.63 -14.60 1.10
C LYS A 38 -4.23 -13.78 2.32
N ALA A 39 -4.56 -12.50 2.34
CA ALA A 39 -4.27 -11.64 3.46
C ALA A 39 -5.53 -10.89 3.94
N VAL A 40 -5.62 -10.65 5.24
CA VAL A 40 -6.53 -9.68 5.86
C VAL A 40 -5.67 -8.50 6.31
N ILE A 41 -6.06 -7.30 5.91
CA ILE A 41 -5.32 -6.06 6.11
C ILE A 41 -6.34 -4.98 6.50
N ASP A 42 -5.97 -4.11 7.44
CA ASP A 42 -6.74 -2.91 7.74
C ASP A 42 -6.79 -1.96 6.53
N LEU A 43 -7.94 -1.31 6.30
CA LEU A 43 -8.13 -0.46 5.13
C LEU A 43 -7.22 0.79 5.16
N GLU A 44 -6.95 1.36 6.33
CA GLU A 44 -6.04 2.51 6.45
C GLU A 44 -4.61 2.11 6.12
N LEU A 45 -4.19 0.93 6.60
CA LEU A 45 -2.88 0.38 6.29
C LEU A 45 -2.74 0.09 4.79
N LEU A 46 -3.76 -0.52 4.18
CA LEU A 46 -3.81 -0.78 2.74
C LEU A 46 -3.69 0.53 1.95
N LYS A 47 -4.45 1.57 2.34
CA LYS A 47 -4.38 2.88 1.70
C LYS A 47 -2.99 3.48 1.78
N LYS A 48 -2.36 3.47 2.96
CA LYS A 48 -0.99 3.95 3.15
C LYS A 48 0.01 3.21 2.26
N LEU A 49 -0.10 1.89 2.15
CA LEU A 49 0.78 1.08 1.31
C LEU A 49 0.62 1.43 -0.18
N ILE A 50 -0.61 1.65 -0.65
CA ILE A 50 -0.89 2.08 -2.04
C ILE A 50 -0.33 3.49 -2.30
N ASP A 51 -0.53 4.41 -1.36
CA ASP A 51 -0.03 5.78 -1.49
C ASP A 51 1.51 5.82 -1.49
N GLU A 52 2.17 4.98 -0.68
CA GLU A 52 3.62 4.84 -0.65
C GLU A 52 4.18 4.26 -1.95
N ASP A 53 3.57 3.19 -2.48
CA ASP A 53 3.94 2.60 -3.77
C ASP A 53 3.83 3.63 -4.91
N ARG A 54 2.74 4.41 -4.92
CA ARG A 54 2.57 5.49 -5.89
C ARG A 54 3.65 6.55 -5.79
N ARG A 55 4.05 6.95 -4.58
CA ARG A 55 5.14 7.91 -4.36
C ARG A 55 6.46 7.38 -4.89
N GLN A 56 6.77 6.12 -4.60
CA GLN A 56 8.00 5.47 -5.10
C GLN A 56 8.02 5.40 -6.63
N GLN A 57 6.88 5.14 -7.28
CA GLN A 57 6.80 5.17 -8.74
C GLN A 57 7.05 6.56 -9.32
N VAL A 58 6.57 7.62 -8.66
CA VAL A 58 6.84 9.01 -9.08
C VAL A 58 8.30 9.36 -8.88
N GLU A 59 8.90 8.97 -7.76
CA GLU A 59 10.32 9.20 -7.47
C GLU A 59 11.23 8.47 -8.46
N GLN A 60 10.92 7.20 -8.75
CA GLN A 60 11.63 6.43 -9.78
C GLN A 60 11.45 7.03 -11.18
N ALA A 61 10.27 7.57 -11.50
CA ALA A 61 10.06 8.26 -12.76
C ALA A 61 10.84 9.58 -12.84
N SER A 62 11.00 10.31 -11.73
CA SER A 62 11.88 11.49 -11.69
C SER A 62 13.37 11.13 -11.73
N ASP A 63 13.78 10.01 -11.15
CA ASP A 63 15.19 9.60 -11.16
C ASP A 63 15.61 8.97 -12.51
N ASN A 64 14.70 8.26 -13.20
CA ASN A 64 14.95 7.73 -14.54
C ASN A 64 14.82 8.77 -15.65
N SER A 65 14.57 10.02 -15.30
CA SER A 65 14.33 11.05 -16.29
C SER A 65 15.62 11.79 -16.66
N GLU A 66 16.26 11.30 -17.72
CA GLU A 66 16.46 12.21 -18.85
C GLU A 66 15.08 12.74 -19.25
N LEU A 67 14.53 13.71 -18.49
CA LEU A 67 13.22 14.27 -18.79
C LEU A 67 13.33 14.84 -20.18
N ASP A 68 12.52 14.33 -21.10
CA ASP A 68 12.34 15.03 -22.35
C ASP A 68 11.83 16.46 -22.07
N GLU A 69 12.16 17.37 -22.96
CA GLU A 69 11.83 18.80 -22.83
C GLU A 69 10.34 19.03 -22.56
N TRP A 70 9.48 18.16 -23.10
CA TRP A 70 8.05 18.25 -22.94
C TRP A 70 7.60 17.95 -21.50
N THR A 71 8.21 16.96 -20.85
CA THR A 71 7.89 16.59 -19.47
C THR A 71 8.38 17.64 -18.47
N ARG A 72 9.54 18.26 -18.71
CA ARG A 72 10.00 19.43 -17.93
C ARG A 72 9.05 20.61 -18.06
N ALA A 73 8.66 20.94 -19.29
CA ALA A 73 7.75 22.05 -19.56
C ALA A 73 6.37 21.82 -18.93
N PHE A 74 5.87 20.58 -18.98
CA PHE A 74 4.61 20.22 -18.33
C PHE A 74 4.67 20.41 -16.81
N ILE A 75 5.71 19.88 -16.14
CA ILE A 75 5.85 20.01 -14.70
C ILE A 75 6.01 21.48 -14.27
N GLU A 76 6.79 22.29 -15.00
CA GLU A 76 6.91 23.73 -14.71
C GLU A 76 5.58 24.49 -14.88
N GLN A 77 4.81 24.16 -15.92
CA GLN A 77 3.52 24.82 -16.17
C GLN A 77 2.51 24.58 -15.04
N TYR A 78 2.51 23.39 -14.44
CA TYR A 78 1.51 23.00 -13.44
C TYR A 78 2.01 23.00 -11.99
N ARG A 79 3.31 23.25 -11.74
CA ARG A 79 3.90 23.38 -10.39
C ARG A 79 3.14 24.35 -9.47
N PRO A 80 2.72 25.56 -9.90
CA PRO A 80 2.01 26.49 -9.03
C PRO A 80 0.64 25.96 -8.58
N ALA A 81 -0.03 25.15 -9.40
CA ALA A 81 -1.32 24.55 -9.07
C ALA A 81 -1.19 23.39 -8.08
N LEU A 82 -0.07 22.66 -8.14
CA LEU A 82 0.25 21.55 -7.24
C LEU A 82 0.66 22.06 -5.84
N GLU A 83 1.42 23.16 -5.77
CA GLU A 83 1.81 23.78 -4.50
C GLU A 83 0.61 24.33 -3.72
N ASN A 84 -0.34 24.97 -4.41
CA ASN A 84 -1.59 25.47 -3.79
C ASN A 84 -2.53 24.36 -3.28
N LEU A 85 -2.37 23.12 -3.75
CA LEU A 85 -3.17 21.98 -3.28
C LEU A 85 -2.58 21.33 -2.01
N ALA A 86 -1.29 21.56 -1.73
CA ALA A 86 -0.59 21.04 -0.56
C ALA A 86 -0.71 21.95 0.68
N GLU A 87 -1.11 23.21 0.49
CA GLU A 87 -1.30 24.20 1.57
C GLU A 87 -2.75 24.29 2.09
N ARG A 88 -3.63 23.35 1.72
CA ARG A 88 -5.01 23.23 2.22
C ARG A 88 -5.21 21.93 2.99
#